data_AF-A0A1Y6DCF8-F1
#
_entry.id   AF-A0A1Y6DCF8-F1
#
_cell.length_a   1.000
_cell.length_b   1.000
_cell.length_c   1.000
_cell.angle_alpha   90.00
_cell.angle_beta   90.00
_cell.angle_gamma   90.00
#
_symmetry.space_group_name_H-M   'P 1'
#
loop_
_entity.id
_entity.type
_entity.pdbx_description
1 polymer ?
#
loop_
_entity_poly.entity_id
_entity_poly.type
_entity_poly.pdbx_seq_one_letter_code
_entity_poly.pdbx_strand_id
1 'polypeptide(L)'
;MKNGNRTTSKSRQELGQIVATQGVLATCSLDLMLSSLARHVQGDWGDCSDKAANERALKNGGRILSAYAIDPAKPCKGYGENCLWIITEADRSVTTLLLPDEY
;
A
#
# COMPACT_ATOMS: atom_id res chain seq x y z
N MET A 1 -35.50 -8.26 -8.01
CA MET A 1 -34.29 -9.06 -7.72
C MET A 1 -33.40 -8.25 -6.79
N LYS A 2 -32.79 -8.89 -5.79
CA LYS A 2 -32.31 -8.27 -4.54
C LYS A 2 -31.11 -7.32 -4.76
N ASN A 3 -31.22 -6.09 -4.25
CA ASN A 3 -30.10 -5.16 -4.11
C ASN A 3 -29.06 -5.75 -3.15
N GLY A 4 -27.85 -6.02 -3.64
CA GLY A 4 -26.72 -6.41 -2.81
C GLY A 4 -26.19 -5.20 -2.04
N ASN A 5 -26.40 -5.19 -0.73
CA ASN A 5 -25.71 -4.28 0.20
C ASN A 5 -24.20 -4.46 0.02
N ARG A 6 -23.51 -3.46 -0.53
CA ARG A 6 -22.06 -3.34 -0.40
C ARG A 6 -21.79 -2.90 1.03
N THR A 7 -21.28 -3.80 1.87
CA THR A 7 -20.63 -3.42 3.11
C THR A 7 -19.38 -2.64 2.75
N THR A 8 -19.44 -1.31 2.81
CA THR A 8 -18.23 -0.48 2.71
C THR A 8 -17.40 -0.73 3.95
N SER A 9 -16.38 -1.58 3.83
CA SER A 9 -15.32 -1.72 4.84
C SER A 9 -14.79 -0.33 5.20
N LYS A 10 -14.74 -0.01 6.49
CA LYS A 10 -14.27 1.30 6.97
C LYS A 10 -12.76 1.40 6.68
N SER A 11 -12.35 2.38 5.88
CA SER A 11 -10.94 2.69 5.68
C SER A 11 -10.25 3.06 7.00
N ARG A 12 -9.00 2.63 7.17
CA ARG A 12 -8.23 2.89 8.40
C ARG A 12 -7.45 4.20 8.36
N GLN A 13 -7.24 4.73 7.16
CA GLN A 13 -6.45 5.94 6.92
C GLN A 13 -6.96 6.67 5.67
N GLU A 14 -6.62 7.94 5.59
CA GLU A 14 -6.72 8.75 4.37
C GLU A 14 -5.48 8.52 3.50
N LEU A 15 -5.64 8.66 2.19
CA LEU A 15 -4.56 8.45 1.19
C LEU A 15 -4.06 9.75 0.56
N GLY A 16 -4.73 10.89 0.81
CA GLY A 16 -4.39 12.15 0.16
C GLY A 16 -4.31 12.02 -1.38
N GLN A 17 -3.31 12.67 -1.97
CA GLN A 17 -2.99 12.52 -3.38
C GLN A 17 -2.26 11.20 -3.64
N ILE A 18 -2.81 10.36 -4.51
CA ILE A 18 -2.16 9.11 -4.92
C ILE A 18 -1.27 9.37 -6.14
N VAL A 19 -0.02 8.97 -6.04
CA VAL A 19 0.97 9.06 -7.13
C VAL A 19 1.70 7.72 -7.28
N ALA A 20 2.27 7.48 -8.46
CA ALA A 20 3.12 6.32 -8.74
C ALA A 20 4.39 6.78 -9.45
N THR A 21 5.51 6.14 -9.12
CA THR A 21 6.77 6.36 -9.83
C THR A 21 6.75 5.75 -11.23
N GLN A 22 7.68 6.19 -12.08
CA GLN A 22 7.82 5.62 -13.42
C GLN A 22 8.18 4.13 -13.39
N GLY A 23 9.01 3.68 -12.44
CA GLY A 23 9.36 2.27 -12.29
C GLY A 23 8.14 1.41 -11.99
N VAL A 24 7.24 1.87 -11.11
CA VAL A 24 5.97 1.18 -10.83
C VAL A 24 5.05 1.17 -12.05
N LEU A 25 4.89 2.31 -12.74
CA LEU A 25 4.05 2.38 -13.96
C LEU A 25 4.55 1.46 -15.08
N ALA A 26 5.86 1.23 -15.17
CA ALA A 26 6.47 0.34 -16.15
C ALA A 26 6.39 -1.15 -15.75
N THR A 27 6.31 -1.45 -14.45
CA THR A 27 6.49 -2.82 -13.92
C THR A 27 5.19 -3.45 -13.43
N CYS A 28 4.28 -2.65 -12.86
CA CYS A 28 3.07 -3.13 -12.21
C CYS A 28 1.85 -2.98 -13.12
N SER A 29 0.96 -3.98 -13.10
CA SER A 29 -0.36 -3.83 -13.70
C SER A 29 -1.23 -2.88 -12.87
N LEU A 30 -2.23 -2.27 -13.50
CA LEU A 30 -3.21 -1.43 -12.79
C LEU A 30 -3.95 -2.23 -11.70
N ASP A 31 -4.33 -3.48 -11.98
CA ASP A 31 -5.02 -4.34 -11.02
C ASP A 31 -4.16 -4.64 -9.79
N LEU A 32 -2.86 -4.88 -9.97
CA LEU A 32 -1.92 -5.07 -8.87
C LEU A 32 -1.83 -3.80 -8.02
N MET A 33 -1.69 -2.62 -8.64
CA MET A 33 -1.61 -1.35 -7.94
C MET A 33 -2.88 -1.08 -7.12
N LEU A 34 -4.07 -1.24 -7.73
CA LEU A 34 -5.35 -0.98 -7.08
C LEU A 34 -5.63 -1.98 -5.95
N SER A 35 -5.35 -3.26 -6.15
CA SER A 35 -5.52 -4.27 -5.10
C SER A 35 -4.56 -4.06 -3.93
N SER A 36 -3.31 -3.70 -4.21
CA SER A 36 -2.31 -3.35 -3.18
C SER A 36 -2.71 -2.10 -2.41
N LEU A 37 -3.21 -1.06 -3.08
CA LEU A 37 -3.70 0.15 -2.45
C LEU A 37 -4.93 -0.11 -1.56
N ALA A 38 -5.86 -0.95 -2.02
CA ALA A 38 -7.01 -1.37 -1.23
C ALA A 38 -6.60 -2.13 0.03
N ARG A 39 -5.56 -2.96 -0.04
CA ARG A 39 -4.97 -3.63 1.13
C ARG A 39 -4.33 -2.63 2.10
N HIS A 40 -3.57 -1.67 1.58
CA HIS A 40 -2.92 -0.62 2.36
C HIS A 40 -3.96 0.21 3.15
N VAL A 41 -5.05 0.63 2.51
CA VAL A 41 -6.08 1.44 3.19
C VAL A 41 -6.84 0.67 4.27
N GLN A 42 -6.89 -0.67 4.15
CA GLN A 42 -7.53 -1.56 5.10
C GLN A 42 -6.60 -2.01 6.23
N GLY A 43 -5.33 -1.62 6.21
CA GLY A 43 -4.37 -2.03 7.23
C GLY A 43 -3.69 -3.36 7.00
N ASP A 44 -3.84 -3.94 5.82
CA ASP A 44 -3.03 -5.09 5.43
C ASP A 44 -1.68 -4.56 4.92
N TRP A 45 -0.67 -4.65 5.79
CA TRP A 45 0.68 -4.15 5.52
C TRP A 45 1.55 -5.08 4.66
N GLY A 46 0.99 -6.22 4.20
CA GLY A 46 1.70 -7.18 3.37
C GLY A 46 2.95 -7.77 4.05
N ASP A 47 4.07 -7.81 3.35
CA ASP A 47 5.35 -8.34 3.86
C ASP A 47 6.22 -7.27 4.52
N CYS A 48 5.63 -6.13 4.91
CA CYS A 48 6.32 -5.09 5.66
C CYS A 48 6.88 -5.65 6.99
N SER A 49 8.13 -5.33 7.29
CA SER A 49 8.85 -5.80 8.47
C SER A 49 8.36 -5.19 9.78
N ASP A 50 7.89 -3.93 9.78
CA ASP A 50 7.43 -3.24 11.00
C ASP A 50 5.94 -2.85 10.93
N LYS A 51 5.08 -3.87 10.90
CA LYS A 51 3.62 -3.71 10.99
C LYS A 51 3.18 -2.96 12.24
N ALA A 52 3.91 -3.14 13.35
CA ALA A 52 3.59 -2.49 14.61
C ALA A 52 3.85 -0.96 14.56
N ALA A 53 4.86 -0.51 13.82
CA ALA A 53 5.06 0.90 13.55
C ALA A 53 3.88 1.52 12.81
N ASN A 54 3.34 0.84 11.79
CA ASN A 54 2.14 1.33 11.09
C ASN A 54 0.94 1.47 12.05
N GLU A 55 0.73 0.48 12.93
CA GLU A 55 -0.35 0.55 13.93
C GLU A 55 -0.20 1.73 14.90
N ARG A 56 1.04 2.05 15.30
CA ARG A 56 1.34 3.25 16.10
C ARG A 56 1.13 4.52 15.29
N ALA A 57 1.58 4.54 14.04
CA ALA A 57 1.50 5.69 13.15
C ALA A 57 0.06 6.08 12.80
N LEU A 58 -0.85 5.11 12.76
CA LEU A 58 -2.29 5.36 12.61
C LEU A 58 -2.89 6.15 13.77
N LYS A 59 -2.34 6.02 14.98
CA LYS A 59 -2.87 6.67 16.20
C LYS A 59 -2.14 7.97 16.53
N ASN A 60 -0.82 7.96 16.33
CA ASN A 60 0.07 8.99 16.84
C ASN A 60 0.64 9.89 15.74
N GLY A 61 0.22 9.67 14.48
CA GLY A 61 0.86 10.25 13.31
C GLY A 61 2.17 9.55 12.98
N GLY A 62 2.69 9.83 11.78
CA GLY A 62 3.88 9.17 11.24
C GLY A 62 3.58 8.46 9.92
N ARG A 63 4.62 8.22 9.14
CA ARG A 63 4.51 7.55 7.84
C ARG A 63 4.02 6.11 8.01
N ILE A 64 3.24 5.64 7.04
CA ILE A 64 2.79 4.26 6.94
C ILE A 64 3.39 3.65 5.68
N LEU A 65 3.96 2.45 5.80
CA LEU A 65 4.56 1.71 4.69
C LEU A 65 3.98 0.31 4.61
N SER A 66 3.50 -0.10 3.44
CA SER A 66 3.25 -1.51 3.16
C SER A 66 4.05 -2.01 1.97
N ALA A 67 4.28 -3.32 1.93
CA ALA A 67 5.04 -3.96 0.87
C ALA A 67 4.29 -5.19 0.35
N TYR A 68 4.20 -5.32 -0.98
CA TYR A 68 3.50 -6.42 -1.63
C TYR A 68 4.34 -7.04 -2.75
N ALA A 69 4.15 -8.33 -2.99
CA ALA A 69 4.78 -9.00 -4.13
C ALA A 69 4.22 -8.50 -5.46
N ILE A 70 5.12 -8.17 -6.39
CA ILE A 70 4.77 -7.82 -7.77
C ILE A 70 4.35 -9.07 -8.54
N ASP A 71 5.17 -10.12 -8.46
CA ASP A 71 4.84 -11.47 -8.92
C ASP A 71 4.38 -12.31 -7.72
N PRO A 72 3.09 -12.67 -7.58
CA PRO A 72 2.61 -13.47 -6.45
C PRO A 72 3.24 -14.86 -6.34
N ALA A 73 3.81 -15.39 -7.43
CA ALA A 73 4.54 -16.66 -7.40
C ALA A 73 5.92 -16.53 -6.72
N LYS A 74 6.41 -15.30 -6.55
CA LYS A 74 7.65 -14.98 -5.86
C LYS A 74 7.32 -14.13 -4.64
N PRO A 75 7.47 -14.62 -3.40
CA PRO A 75 7.21 -13.79 -2.24
C PRO A 75 8.19 -12.61 -2.20
N CYS A 76 7.69 -11.45 -1.80
CA CYS A 76 8.50 -10.25 -1.59
C CYS A 76 9.04 -10.28 -0.15
N LYS A 77 10.26 -9.79 0.07
CA LYS A 77 10.89 -9.81 1.40
C LYS A 77 10.52 -8.59 2.26
N GLY A 78 9.61 -7.77 1.75
CA GLY A 78 9.33 -6.44 2.29
C GLY A 78 10.32 -5.36 1.81
N TYR A 79 11.38 -5.72 1.08
CA TYR A 79 12.40 -4.82 0.52
C TYR A 79 13.05 -5.43 -0.72
N GLY A 80 13.69 -4.57 -1.52
CA GLY A 80 14.44 -4.96 -2.72
C GLY A 80 13.54 -5.44 -3.87
N GLU A 81 14.07 -6.36 -4.67
CA GLU A 81 13.40 -6.85 -5.87
C GLU A 81 12.02 -7.45 -5.59
N ASN A 82 11.16 -7.37 -6.60
CA ASN A 82 9.81 -7.95 -6.58
C ASN A 82 8.90 -7.42 -5.45
N CYS A 83 9.26 -6.29 -4.84
CA CYS A 83 8.41 -5.58 -3.90
C CYS A 83 7.83 -4.34 -4.56
N LEU A 84 6.52 -4.14 -4.40
CA LEU A 84 5.87 -2.85 -4.54
C LEU A 84 5.74 -2.25 -3.15
N TRP A 85 6.28 -1.05 -2.93
CA TRP A 85 6.03 -0.27 -1.73
C TRP A 85 4.86 0.68 -1.95
N ILE A 86 4.03 0.83 -0.91
CA ILE A 86 3.03 1.89 -0.82
C ILE A 86 3.29 2.65 0.47
N ILE A 87 3.59 3.94 0.32
CA ILE A 87 3.94 4.82 1.42
C ILE A 87 2.90 5.94 1.52
N THR A 88 2.28 6.08 2.68
CA THR A 88 1.46 7.25 3.00
C THR A 88 2.22 8.14 3.98
N GLU A 89 2.45 9.40 3.61
CA GLU A 89 3.21 10.35 4.43
C GLU A 89 2.53 10.68 5.75
N ALA A 90 3.30 11.18 6.72
CA ALA A 90 2.87 11.35 8.10
C ALA A 90 1.64 12.27 8.27
N ASP A 91 1.52 13.26 7.39
CA ASP A 91 0.40 14.21 7.33
C ASP A 91 -0.76 13.72 6.45
N ARG A 92 -0.67 12.50 5.90
CA ARG A 92 -1.65 11.88 4.99
C ARG A 92 -1.91 12.70 3.71
N SER A 93 -1.02 13.62 3.36
CA SER A 93 -1.18 14.46 2.16
C SER A 93 -0.95 13.71 0.86
N VAL A 94 -0.08 12.69 0.87
CA VAL A 94 0.33 11.93 -0.32
C VAL A 94 0.49 10.45 0.02
N THR A 95 0.00 9.60 -0.89
CA THR A 95 0.33 8.18 -0.96
C THR A 95 1.10 7.90 -2.24
N THR A 96 2.32 7.41 -2.11
CA THR A 96 3.21 7.07 -3.23
C THR A 96 3.31 5.56 -3.39
N LEU A 97 3.10 5.06 -4.61
CA LEU A 97 3.46 3.73 -5.04
C LEU A 97 4.85 3.78 -5.69
N LEU A 98 5.80 3.02 -5.18
CA LEU A 98 7.20 3.04 -5.64
C LEU A 98 7.88 1.66 -5.53
N LEU A 99 8.92 1.44 -6.32
CA LEU A 99 9.85 0.32 -6.12
C LEU A 99 10.81 0.68 -4.97
N PRO A 100 11.30 -0.29 -4.17
CA PRO A 100 12.22 0.01 -3.07
C PRO A 100 13.50 0.74 -3.51
N ASP A 101 14.01 0.45 -4.70
CA ASP A 101 15.24 1.07 -5.22
C ASP A 101 15.04 2.54 -5.67
N GLU A 102 13.78 3.03 -5.70
CA GLU A 102 13.44 4.43 -5.97
C GLU A 102 13.33 5.27 -4.68
N TYR A 103 13.59 4.67 -3.51
CA TYR A 103 13.54 5.30 -2.19
C TYR A 103 14.91 5.28 -1.50
#